data_AF-A0A969HQK9-F1
#
_entry.id   AF-A0A969HQK9-F1
#
_cell.length_a   1.000
_cell.length_b   1.000
_cell.length_c   1.000
_cell.angle_alpha   90.00
_cell.angle_beta   90.00
_cell.angle_gamma   90.00
#
_symmetry.space_group_name_H-M   'P 1'
#
loop_
_entity.id
_entity.type
_entity.pdbx_description
1 polymer ?
#
loop_
_entity_poly.entity_id
_entity_poly.type
_entity_poly.pdbx_seq_one_letter_code
_entity_poly.pdbx_strand_id
1 'polypeptide(L)'
;MKRFLLIALMLVLGVTGVLYATPAQAQEDATIVFAPVRTARVQTVTTSNGQVIEVCQSEWESLNRWHLTCDDFDSIYETVFYDDVLYVRAGDDPIWVAERRPDLTFIDSALFNLFPARIASLGDDVTVINLGLVIVDGIETTQYQYWFNDGNDAIVYDIFITADGVVIKDVISLRGYDDDGNVILLLEVTSVFISYDIDIVIGVPAPDVVIFIDSGSDSDDDDDDDDDDDDDDDDDDDDDDDDDDD
;
A
#
# COMPACT_ATOMS: atom_id res chain seq x y z
N MET A 1 -0.13 -11.38 63.83
CA MET A 1 -0.11 -10.18 62.95
C MET A 1 0.10 -10.49 61.47
N LYS A 2 0.89 -11.50 61.05
CA LYS A 2 1.13 -11.81 59.62
C LYS A 2 -0.08 -12.29 58.80
N ARG A 3 -1.14 -12.84 59.42
CA ARG A 3 -2.33 -13.36 58.71
C ARG A 3 -3.34 -12.27 58.30
N PHE A 4 -3.41 -11.16 59.04
CA PHE A 4 -4.28 -10.03 58.69
C PHE A 4 -3.72 -9.20 57.54
N LEU A 5 -2.38 -9.13 57.39
CA LEU A 5 -1.73 -8.43 56.29
C LEU A 5 -1.95 -9.14 54.94
N LEU A 6 -1.98 -10.48 54.93
CA LEU A 6 -2.19 -11.27 53.71
C LEU A 6 -3.64 -11.16 53.18
N ILE A 7 -4.61 -11.12 54.09
CA ILE A 7 -6.04 -10.96 53.74
C ILE A 7 -6.30 -9.53 53.22
N ALA A 8 -5.67 -8.52 53.84
CA ALA A 8 -5.78 -7.13 53.35
C ALA A 8 -5.13 -6.96 51.96
N LEU A 9 -3.99 -7.61 51.70
CA LEU A 9 -3.32 -7.55 50.39
C LEU A 9 -4.13 -8.26 49.29
N MET A 10 -4.75 -9.41 49.59
CA MET A 10 -5.63 -10.10 48.63
C MET A 10 -6.93 -9.32 48.35
N LEU A 11 -7.47 -8.60 49.33
CA LEU A 11 -8.63 -7.73 49.13
C LEU A 11 -8.30 -6.51 48.27
N VAL A 12 -7.10 -5.92 48.44
CA VAL A 12 -6.65 -4.81 47.60
C VAL A 12 -6.39 -5.28 46.16
N LEU A 13 -5.73 -6.43 45.96
CA LEU A 13 -5.51 -7.01 44.63
C LEU A 13 -6.81 -7.47 43.95
N GLY A 14 -7.77 -7.99 44.74
CA GLY A 14 -9.09 -8.39 44.23
C GLY A 14 -9.98 -7.21 43.83
N VAL A 15 -9.83 -6.05 44.49
CA VAL A 15 -10.59 -4.84 44.15
C VAL A 15 -9.93 -4.03 43.04
N THR A 16 -8.59 -4.02 42.92
CA THR A 16 -7.92 -3.41 41.75
C THR A 16 -8.03 -4.25 40.50
N GLY A 17 -8.10 -5.58 40.61
CA GLY A 17 -8.30 -6.47 39.45
C GLY A 17 -9.67 -6.36 38.77
N VAL A 18 -10.69 -5.87 39.49
CA VAL A 18 -12.06 -5.72 38.96
C VAL A 18 -12.32 -4.30 38.41
N LEU A 19 -11.51 -3.31 38.78
CA LEU A 19 -11.67 -1.92 38.32
C LEU A 19 -10.89 -1.58 37.04
N TYR A 20 -10.01 -2.46 36.56
CA TYR A 20 -9.25 -2.27 35.31
C TYR A 20 -9.42 -3.42 34.31
N ALA A 21 -10.35 -4.33 34.54
CA ALA A 21 -10.93 -5.06 33.43
C ALA A 21 -11.98 -4.15 32.80
N THR A 22 -11.55 -3.10 32.09
CA THR A 22 -12.33 -2.66 30.93
C THR A 22 -12.58 -3.94 30.15
N PRO A 23 -13.84 -4.37 29.97
CA PRO A 23 -14.07 -5.41 28.98
C PRO A 23 -13.37 -4.89 27.72
N ALA A 24 -12.47 -5.70 27.15
CA ALA A 24 -12.19 -5.56 25.74
C ALA A 24 -13.58 -5.57 25.13
N GLN A 25 -14.09 -4.37 24.78
CA GLN A 25 -15.37 -4.27 24.11
C GLN A 25 -15.16 -5.16 22.92
N ALA A 26 -15.92 -6.26 22.88
CA ALA A 26 -16.04 -7.03 21.67
C ALA A 26 -16.28 -5.97 20.59
N GLN A 27 -15.27 -5.78 19.75
CA GLN A 27 -15.32 -4.82 18.68
C GLN A 27 -16.47 -5.33 17.84
N GLU A 28 -17.65 -4.75 18.05
CA GLU A 28 -18.79 -5.05 17.21
C GLU A 28 -18.26 -4.89 15.81
N ASP A 29 -18.47 -5.93 15.01
CA ASP A 29 -18.00 -6.11 13.65
C ASP A 29 -18.65 -5.03 12.79
N ALA A 30 -18.25 -3.79 13.03
CA ALA A 30 -18.81 -2.60 12.48
C ALA A 30 -18.26 -2.55 11.07
N THR A 31 -19.02 -3.15 10.15
CA THR A 31 -18.74 -3.06 8.73
C THR A 31 -18.72 -1.58 8.39
N ILE A 32 -17.53 -1.03 8.18
CA ILE A 32 -17.37 0.37 7.81
C ILE A 32 -17.92 0.52 6.39
N VAL A 33 -18.91 1.38 6.22
CA VAL A 33 -19.52 1.66 4.91
C VAL A 33 -18.92 2.94 4.36
N PHE A 34 -18.20 2.82 3.25
CA PHE A 34 -17.57 3.95 2.56
C PHE A 34 -18.54 4.62 1.61
N ALA A 35 -18.48 5.95 1.55
CA ALA A 35 -19.16 6.73 0.53
C ALA A 35 -18.50 6.48 -0.83
N PRO A 36 -19.27 6.34 -1.92
CA PRO A 36 -18.71 6.25 -3.26
C PRO A 36 -18.14 7.60 -3.67
N VAL A 37 -16.82 7.74 -3.70
CA VAL A 37 -16.14 8.91 -4.27
C VAL A 37 -16.03 8.71 -5.78
N ARG A 38 -16.52 9.67 -6.57
CA ARG A 38 -16.44 9.59 -8.04
C ARG A 38 -15.16 10.21 -8.57
N THR A 39 -14.85 11.40 -8.06
CA THR A 39 -13.67 12.17 -8.44
C THR A 39 -12.99 12.70 -7.18
N ALA A 40 -11.67 12.88 -7.24
CA ALA A 40 -10.90 13.37 -6.11
C ALA A 40 -9.66 14.15 -6.57
N ARG A 41 -9.26 15.12 -5.75
CA ARG A 41 -7.90 15.68 -5.76
C ARG A 41 -7.22 15.33 -4.46
N VAL A 42 -6.03 14.75 -4.55
CA VAL A 42 -5.27 14.26 -3.40
C VAL A 42 -3.88 14.87 -3.43
N GLN A 43 -3.37 15.26 -2.27
CA GLN A 43 -1.97 15.57 -2.08
C GLN A 43 -1.33 14.49 -1.23
N THR A 44 -0.20 13.97 -1.70
CA THR A 44 0.54 12.91 -1.02
C THR A 44 1.92 13.43 -0.66
N VAL A 45 2.36 13.12 0.55
CA VAL A 45 3.71 13.41 1.03
C VAL A 45 4.34 12.11 1.47
N THR A 46 5.44 11.75 0.83
CA THR A 46 6.24 10.58 1.19
C THR A 46 7.43 11.04 2.02
N THR A 47 7.62 10.40 3.17
CA THR A 47 8.77 10.62 4.03
C THR A 47 9.50 9.31 4.30
N SER A 48 10.82 9.36 4.36
CA SER A 48 11.66 8.27 4.85
C SER A 48 12.47 8.77 6.04
N ASN A 49 12.41 8.04 7.15
CA ASN A 49 13.05 8.43 8.41
C ASN A 49 12.69 9.87 8.85
N GLY A 50 11.45 10.30 8.59
CA GLY A 50 10.94 11.64 8.93
C GLY A 50 11.42 12.77 8.01
N GLN A 51 12.22 12.47 6.98
CA GLN A 51 12.59 13.43 5.94
C GLN A 51 11.64 13.28 4.74
N VAL A 52 11.10 14.40 4.25
CA VAL A 52 10.31 14.41 3.00
C VAL A 52 11.22 14.06 1.84
N ILE A 53 10.82 13.05 1.07
CA ILE A 53 11.55 12.60 -0.13
C ILE A 53 10.75 12.82 -1.40
N GLU A 54 9.43 13.03 -1.29
CA GLU A 54 8.58 13.23 -2.45
C GLU A 54 7.26 13.91 -2.05
N VAL A 55 6.77 14.81 -2.90
CA VAL A 55 5.46 15.42 -2.79
C VAL A 55 4.71 15.26 -4.11
N CYS A 56 3.52 14.69 -4.04
CA CYS A 56 2.68 14.45 -5.21
C CYS A 56 1.33 15.15 -5.10
N GLN A 57 0.78 15.50 -6.25
CA GLN A 57 -0.63 15.84 -6.41
C GLN A 57 -1.24 14.88 -7.44
N SER A 58 -2.39 14.29 -7.10
CA SER A 58 -3.16 13.48 -8.04
C SER A 58 -4.58 14.01 -8.24
N GLU A 59 -5.08 13.86 -9.46
CA GLU A 59 -6.44 14.14 -9.87
C GLU A 59 -7.07 12.89 -10.48
N TRP A 60 -8.28 12.56 -10.05
CA TRP A 60 -8.98 11.33 -10.39
C TRP A 60 -10.33 11.67 -11.02
N GLU A 61 -10.53 11.29 -12.28
CA GLU A 61 -11.84 11.31 -12.95
C GLU A 61 -12.57 9.98 -12.72
N SER A 62 -11.82 8.88 -12.68
CA SER A 62 -12.31 7.52 -12.41
C SER A 62 -11.13 6.61 -12.03
N LEU A 63 -11.41 5.36 -11.68
CA LEU A 63 -10.36 4.36 -11.39
C LEU A 63 -9.41 4.11 -12.57
N ASN A 64 -9.90 4.31 -13.80
CA ASN A 64 -9.12 4.11 -15.03
C ASN A 64 -8.68 5.41 -15.70
N ARG A 65 -8.86 6.56 -15.03
CA ARG A 65 -8.48 7.89 -15.53
C ARG A 65 -7.99 8.77 -14.40
N TRP A 66 -6.68 8.96 -14.35
CA TRP A 66 -6.06 9.82 -13.35
C TRP A 66 -4.78 10.47 -13.89
N HIS A 67 -4.40 11.55 -13.23
CA HIS A 67 -3.19 12.30 -13.50
C HIS A 67 -2.46 12.55 -12.18
N LEU A 68 -1.18 12.22 -12.13
CA LEU A 68 -0.28 12.41 -10.99
C LEU A 68 0.88 13.29 -11.43
N THR A 69 1.24 14.26 -10.60
CA THR A 69 2.48 15.01 -10.71
C THR A 69 3.21 14.89 -9.39
N CYS A 70 4.48 14.52 -9.42
CA CYS A 70 5.31 14.37 -8.24
C CYS A 70 6.61 15.17 -8.39
N ASP A 71 7.09 15.69 -7.26
CA ASP A 71 8.37 16.37 -7.11
C ASP A 71 9.17 15.62 -6.04
N ASP A 72 10.26 14.98 -6.45
CA ASP A 72 11.20 14.27 -5.57
C ASP A 72 12.43 15.12 -5.18
N PHE A 73 12.33 16.44 -5.38
CA PHE A 73 13.36 17.48 -5.17
C PHE A 73 14.54 17.46 -6.14
N ASP A 74 14.73 16.38 -6.90
CA ASP A 74 15.73 16.28 -7.96
C ASP A 74 15.09 16.38 -9.36
N SER A 75 13.84 15.95 -9.48
CA SER A 75 13.06 15.94 -10.71
C SER A 75 11.56 16.07 -10.43
N ILE A 76 10.84 16.56 -11.43
CA ILE A 76 9.39 16.44 -11.47
C ILE A 76 9.08 15.28 -12.38
N TYR A 77 8.16 14.39 -12.02
CA TYR A 77 7.65 13.41 -12.97
C TYR A 77 6.13 13.50 -13.03
N GLU A 78 5.61 13.20 -14.21
CA GLU A 78 4.20 13.29 -14.49
C GLU A 78 3.72 12.00 -15.11
N THR A 79 2.59 11.52 -14.61
CA THR A 79 1.98 10.27 -15.00
C THR A 79 0.52 10.49 -15.31
N VAL A 80 0.08 10.10 -16.49
CA VAL A 80 -1.33 10.04 -16.87
C VAL A 80 -1.68 8.59 -17.11
N PHE A 81 -2.74 8.10 -16.47
CA PHE A 81 -3.34 6.84 -16.83
C PHE A 81 -4.69 7.08 -17.48
N TYR A 82 -4.90 6.49 -18.66
CA TYR A 82 -6.13 6.67 -19.42
C TYR A 82 -6.50 5.40 -20.17
N ASP A 83 -7.62 4.77 -19.76
CA ASP A 83 -8.21 3.59 -20.44
C ASP A 83 -7.14 2.54 -20.82
N ASP A 84 -6.37 2.08 -19.82
CA ASP A 84 -5.32 1.05 -19.91
C ASP A 84 -3.98 1.48 -20.53
N VAL A 85 -3.77 2.78 -20.76
CA VAL A 85 -2.48 3.32 -21.21
C VAL A 85 -1.86 4.17 -20.11
N LEU A 86 -0.62 3.85 -19.76
CA LEU A 86 0.19 4.63 -18.84
C LEU A 86 1.12 5.53 -19.65
N TYR A 87 0.97 6.83 -19.49
CA TYR A 87 1.86 7.85 -20.04
C TYR A 87 2.74 8.39 -18.91
N VAL A 88 4.06 8.45 -19.12
CA VAL A 88 5.02 8.96 -18.14
C VAL A 88 5.96 9.95 -18.84
N ARG A 89 6.30 11.03 -18.14
CA ARG A 89 7.44 11.89 -18.49
C ARG A 89 8.20 12.30 -17.24
N ALA A 90 9.48 12.63 -17.41
CA ALA A 90 10.34 13.15 -16.36
C ALA A 90 10.81 14.57 -16.72
N GLY A 91 10.98 15.40 -15.70
CA GLY A 91 11.32 16.81 -15.78
C GLY A 91 10.43 17.62 -16.73
N ASP A 92 11.10 18.52 -17.45
CA ASP A 92 10.49 19.33 -18.50
C ASP A 92 10.54 18.63 -19.87
N ASP A 93 10.75 17.30 -19.92
CA ASP A 93 10.84 16.61 -21.19
C ASP A 93 9.51 16.74 -21.95
N PRO A 94 9.57 17.21 -23.21
CA PRO A 94 8.36 17.36 -24.01
C PRO A 94 7.81 16.00 -24.44
N ILE A 95 8.64 14.96 -24.42
CA ILE A 95 8.31 13.62 -24.89
C ILE A 95 7.75 12.79 -23.75
N TRP A 96 6.60 12.19 -24.02
CA TRP A 96 5.94 11.22 -23.17
C TRP A 96 6.29 9.81 -23.64
N VAL A 97 6.58 8.95 -22.70
CA VAL A 97 6.66 7.50 -22.92
C VAL A 97 5.31 6.91 -22.58
N ALA A 98 4.74 6.10 -23.47
CA ALA A 98 3.47 5.43 -23.24
C ALA A 98 3.61 3.93 -23.32
N GLU A 99 2.91 3.21 -22.44
CA GLU A 99 2.87 1.75 -22.43
C GLU A 99 1.44 1.28 -22.20
N ARG A 100 1.02 0.24 -22.93
CA ARG A 100 -0.26 -0.41 -22.68
C ARG A 100 -0.12 -1.31 -21.44
N ARG A 101 -1.01 -1.11 -20.49
CA ARG A 101 -1.00 -1.74 -19.18
C ARG A 101 -2.44 -2.16 -18.82
N PRO A 102 -2.96 -3.21 -19.46
CA PRO A 102 -4.35 -3.68 -19.22
C PRO A 102 -4.51 -4.30 -17.84
N ASP A 103 -3.41 -4.80 -17.27
CA ASP A 103 -3.36 -5.48 -15.98
C ASP A 103 -2.70 -4.59 -14.93
N LEU A 104 -2.99 -3.28 -14.92
CA LEU A 104 -2.47 -2.33 -13.93
C LEU A 104 -3.05 -2.61 -12.52
N THR A 105 -2.69 -3.77 -11.99
CA THR A 105 -2.64 -4.15 -10.59
C THR A 105 -1.67 -3.26 -9.81
N PHE A 106 -0.81 -2.47 -10.48
CA PHE A 106 0.02 -1.47 -9.83
C PHE A 106 -0.77 -0.20 -9.45
N ILE A 107 -1.87 0.11 -10.15
CA ILE A 107 -2.84 1.11 -9.69
C ILE A 107 -3.61 0.54 -8.48
N ASP A 108 -3.72 -0.78 -8.36
CA ASP A 108 -4.17 -1.45 -7.12
C ASP A 108 -3.23 -1.12 -5.93
N SER A 109 -1.93 -0.86 -6.16
CA SER A 109 -0.95 -0.42 -5.14
C SER A 109 -1.20 1.02 -4.66
N ALA A 110 -1.47 1.95 -5.60
CA ALA A 110 -1.82 3.34 -5.28
C ALA A 110 -3.29 3.47 -4.78
N LEU A 111 -4.15 2.52 -5.18
CA LEU A 111 -5.53 2.33 -4.70
C LEU A 111 -5.64 1.57 -3.38
N PHE A 112 -4.53 1.16 -2.75
CA PHE A 112 -4.56 0.79 -1.31
C PHE A 112 -5.19 1.92 -0.47
N ASN A 113 -5.19 3.15 -0.99
CA ASN A 113 -5.79 4.34 -0.40
C ASN A 113 -7.33 4.42 -0.50
N LEU A 114 -8.03 3.51 -1.18
CA LEU A 114 -9.49 3.63 -1.39
C LEU A 114 -10.36 2.40 -1.10
N PHE A 115 -9.82 1.25 -0.65
CA PHE A 115 -10.68 0.08 -0.39
C PHE A 115 -10.43 -0.70 0.90
N PRO A 116 -11.35 -0.52 1.86
CA PRO A 116 -11.50 -1.45 2.97
C PRO A 116 -12.17 -2.77 2.58
N ALA A 117 -12.77 -2.84 1.38
CA ALA A 117 -13.23 -4.09 0.77
C ALA A 117 -12.08 -5.05 0.44
N ARG A 118 -10.89 -4.55 0.09
CA ARG A 118 -9.70 -5.38 -0.09
C ARG A 118 -9.06 -5.76 1.24
N ILE A 119 -9.15 -4.89 2.26
CA ILE A 119 -8.70 -5.23 3.62
C ILE A 119 -9.49 -6.42 4.18
N ALA A 120 -10.81 -6.47 3.95
CA ALA A 120 -11.64 -7.63 4.28
C ALA A 120 -11.26 -8.91 3.50
N SER A 121 -10.53 -8.79 2.39
CA SER A 121 -10.05 -9.93 1.58
C SER A 121 -8.64 -10.41 1.93
N LEU A 122 -7.90 -9.67 2.78
CA LEU A 122 -6.52 -10.01 3.18
C LEU A 122 -6.44 -11.10 4.27
N GLY A 123 -7.57 -11.69 4.66
CA GLY A 123 -7.62 -12.86 5.55
C GLY A 123 -7.51 -12.53 7.04
N ASP A 124 -7.30 -13.56 7.86
CA ASP A 124 -7.29 -13.49 9.34
C ASP A 124 -6.07 -12.73 9.93
N ASP A 125 -5.11 -12.33 9.10
CA ASP A 125 -3.84 -11.71 9.52
C ASP A 125 -3.90 -10.18 9.63
N VAL A 126 -5.08 -9.57 9.46
CA VAL A 126 -5.26 -8.13 9.60
C VAL A 126 -5.95 -7.79 10.91
N THR A 127 -5.26 -7.01 11.76
CA THR A 127 -5.89 -6.43 12.95
C THR A 127 -6.41 -5.04 12.63
N VAL A 128 -7.72 -4.82 12.81
CA VAL A 128 -8.38 -3.52 12.66
C VAL A 128 -8.66 -2.94 14.05
N ILE A 129 -8.26 -1.70 14.30
CA ILE A 129 -8.46 -1.01 15.57
C ILE A 129 -9.22 0.28 15.31
N ASN A 130 -10.37 0.47 15.97
CA ASN A 130 -11.03 1.77 16.02
C ASN A 130 -10.39 2.61 17.14
N LEU A 131 -9.69 3.68 16.77
CA LEU A 131 -9.00 4.58 17.69
C LEU A 131 -9.90 5.72 18.20
N GLY A 132 -11.11 5.83 17.65
CA GLY A 132 -12.12 6.79 18.06
C GLY A 132 -12.08 8.08 17.26
N LEU A 133 -12.73 9.10 17.81
CA LEU A 133 -12.96 10.37 17.15
C LEU A 133 -11.69 11.25 17.17
N VAL A 134 -11.33 11.78 16.01
CA VAL A 134 -10.21 12.69 15.78
C VAL A 134 -10.67 13.85 14.89
N ILE A 135 -10.15 15.05 15.16
CA ILE A 135 -10.39 16.22 14.30
C ILE A 135 -9.20 16.39 13.36
N VAL A 136 -9.43 16.30 12.04
CA VAL A 136 -8.42 16.52 11.00
C VAL A 136 -8.83 17.77 10.22
N ASP A 137 -7.97 18.80 10.21
CA ASP A 137 -8.22 20.09 9.54
C ASP A 137 -9.59 20.73 9.85
N GLY A 138 -10.06 20.55 11.09
CA GLY A 138 -11.34 21.09 11.56
C GLY A 138 -12.55 20.23 11.22
N ILE A 139 -12.36 19.07 10.57
CA ILE A 139 -13.40 18.10 10.23
C ILE A 139 -13.40 16.96 11.25
N GLU A 140 -14.57 16.60 11.74
CA GLU A 140 -14.76 15.47 12.64
C GLU A 140 -14.65 14.14 11.88
N THR A 141 -13.76 13.26 12.34
CA THR A 141 -13.49 11.96 11.74
C THR A 141 -13.42 10.87 12.80
N THR A 142 -13.58 9.63 12.38
CA THR A 142 -13.21 8.44 13.14
C THR A 142 -11.92 7.87 12.55
N GLN A 143 -10.92 7.62 13.38
CA GLN A 143 -9.67 6.99 12.98
C GLN A 143 -9.78 5.47 13.12
N TYR A 144 -9.41 4.77 12.06
CA TYR A 144 -9.21 3.33 12.06
C TYR A 144 -7.76 3.02 11.70
N GLN A 145 -7.18 2.02 12.36
CA GLN A 145 -5.83 1.56 12.09
C GLN A 145 -5.83 0.08 11.74
N TYR A 146 -5.16 -0.27 10.65
CA TYR A 146 -4.99 -1.63 10.16
C TYR A 146 -3.53 -2.03 10.31
N TRP A 147 -3.30 -3.25 10.79
CA TRP A 147 -1.97 -3.82 10.95
C TRP A 147 -1.83 -5.05 10.08
N PHE A 148 -0.79 -5.05 9.24
CA PHE A 148 -0.34 -6.19 8.46
C PHE A 148 1.06 -6.55 8.97
N ASN A 149 1.17 -7.66 9.70
CA ASN A 149 2.43 -8.09 10.30
C ASN A 149 3.02 -9.25 9.48
N ASP A 150 4.31 -9.16 9.14
CA ASP A 150 5.07 -10.24 8.49
C ASP A 150 6.25 -10.69 9.37
N GLY A 151 6.03 -10.75 10.68
CA GLY A 151 7.02 -11.17 11.68
C GLY A 151 8.05 -10.10 12.05
N ASN A 152 8.83 -9.61 11.08
CA ASN A 152 9.92 -8.64 11.33
C ASN A 152 9.54 -7.20 10.99
N ASP A 153 8.56 -7.00 10.12
CA ASP A 153 8.05 -5.69 9.73
C ASP A 153 6.53 -5.65 9.88
N ALA A 154 6.02 -4.45 10.07
CA ALA A 154 4.60 -4.15 10.10
C ALA A 154 4.29 -3.04 9.10
N ILE A 155 3.31 -3.28 8.23
CA ILE A 155 2.64 -2.22 7.50
C ILE A 155 1.46 -1.78 8.37
N VAL A 156 1.46 -0.50 8.73
CA VAL A 156 0.37 0.11 9.49
C VAL A 156 -0.34 1.10 8.60
N TYR A 157 -1.65 0.98 8.50
CA TYR A 157 -2.47 1.84 7.68
C TYR A 157 -3.52 2.55 8.53
N ASP A 158 -3.37 3.86 8.70
CA ASP A 158 -4.30 4.72 9.41
C ASP A 158 -5.23 5.41 8.41
N ILE A 159 -6.54 5.29 8.60
CA ILE A 159 -7.56 5.99 7.80
C ILE A 159 -8.43 6.87 8.67
N PHE A 160 -8.75 8.06 8.17
CA PHE A 160 -9.56 9.06 8.86
C PHE A 160 -10.83 9.30 8.04
N ILE A 161 -11.96 8.84 8.59
CA ILE A 161 -13.23 8.78 7.87
C ILE A 161 -14.24 9.72 8.53
N THR A 162 -14.94 10.52 7.74
CA THR A 162 -16.05 11.35 8.20
C THR A 162 -17.29 10.52 8.55
N ALA A 163 -18.27 11.13 9.21
CA ALA A 163 -19.53 10.45 9.60
C ALA A 163 -20.36 9.95 8.39
N ASP A 164 -20.19 10.56 7.22
CA ASP A 164 -20.80 10.15 5.95
C ASP A 164 -19.98 9.10 5.18
N GLY A 165 -18.84 8.65 5.72
CA GLY A 165 -18.06 7.55 5.16
C GLY A 165 -17.00 7.96 4.14
N VAL A 166 -16.62 9.24 4.09
CA VAL A 166 -15.59 9.76 3.18
C VAL A 166 -14.23 9.72 3.86
N VAL A 167 -13.23 9.14 3.20
CA VAL A 167 -11.82 9.17 3.67
C VAL A 167 -11.25 10.54 3.36
N ILE A 168 -10.81 11.28 4.38
CA ILE A 168 -10.22 12.63 4.23
C ILE A 168 -8.71 12.69 4.41
N LYS A 169 -8.17 11.68 5.08
CA LYS A 169 -6.75 11.48 5.25
C LYS A 169 -6.48 10.00 5.38
N ASP A 170 -5.34 9.58 4.86
CA ASP A 170 -4.75 8.29 5.15
C ASP A 170 -3.25 8.41 5.42
N VAL A 171 -2.70 7.42 6.12
CA VAL A 171 -1.28 7.29 6.38
C VAL A 171 -0.90 5.82 6.28
N ILE A 172 0.01 5.49 5.37
CA ILE A 172 0.65 4.19 5.29
C ILE A 172 2.05 4.31 5.90
N SER A 173 2.35 3.53 6.94
CA SER A 173 3.67 3.46 7.54
C SER A 173 4.25 2.05 7.37
N LEU A 174 5.46 1.96 6.83
CA LEU A 174 6.30 0.76 6.97
C LEU A 174 7.15 0.91 8.22
N ARG A 175 6.97 -0.02 9.16
CA ARG A 175 7.59 -0.01 10.48
C ARG A 175 8.42 -1.29 10.63
N GLY A 176 9.69 -1.14 10.95
CA GLY A 176 10.57 -2.25 11.36
C GLY A 176 10.82 -2.24 12.86
N TYR A 177 11.58 -3.21 13.35
CA TYR A 177 12.07 -3.24 14.73
C TYR A 177 13.60 -3.16 14.76
N ASP A 178 14.17 -2.41 15.71
CA ASP A 178 15.60 -2.44 15.99
C ASP A 178 15.99 -3.68 16.83
N ASP A 179 17.30 -3.87 17.04
CA ASP A 179 17.85 -4.98 17.85
C ASP A 179 17.35 -4.97 19.31
N ASP A 180 16.87 -3.82 19.80
CA ASP A 180 16.29 -3.63 21.14
C ASP A 180 14.76 -3.84 21.16
N GLY A 181 14.15 -4.12 20.01
CA GLY A 181 12.71 -4.32 19.83
C GLY A 181 11.89 -3.02 19.77
N ASN A 182 12.53 -1.86 19.59
CA ASN A 182 11.82 -0.60 19.37
C ASN A 182 11.37 -0.48 17.92
N VAL A 183 10.21 0.15 17.73
CA VAL A 183 9.68 0.43 16.39
C VAL A 183 10.49 1.54 15.71
N ILE A 184 11.01 1.26 14.51
CA ILE A 184 11.62 2.24 13.61
C ILE A 184 10.65 2.53 12.45
N LEU A 185 10.41 3.81 12.17
CA LEU A 185 9.68 4.23 10.98
C LEU A 185 10.62 4.26 9.76
N LEU A 186 10.41 3.35 8.81
CA LEU A 186 11.25 3.24 7.61
C LEU A 186 10.73 4.14 6.49
N LEU A 187 9.41 4.10 6.28
CA LEU A 187 8.70 4.86 5.26
C LEU A 187 7.33 5.27 5.80
N GLU A 188 6.91 6.48 5.46
CA GLU A 188 5.55 6.95 5.71
C GLU A 188 5.03 7.70 4.49
N VAL A 189 3.87 7.30 4.01
CA VAL A 189 3.13 7.97 2.94
C VAL A 189 1.88 8.55 3.58
N THR A 190 1.76 9.87 3.59
CA THR A 190 0.54 10.56 4.07
C THR A 190 -0.22 11.11 2.87
N SER A 191 -1.48 10.73 2.71
CA SER A 191 -2.36 11.33 1.69
C SER A 191 -3.44 12.16 2.35
N VAL A 192 -3.67 13.36 1.82
CA VAL A 192 -4.75 14.26 2.22
C VAL A 192 -5.62 14.54 1.01
N PHE A 193 -6.90 14.26 1.16
CA PHE A 193 -7.87 14.46 0.10
C PHE A 193 -8.42 15.89 0.19
N ILE A 194 -8.07 16.71 -0.81
CA ILE A 194 -8.33 18.16 -0.80
C ILE A 194 -9.77 18.46 -1.23
N SER A 195 -10.29 17.69 -2.18
CA SER A 195 -11.62 17.89 -2.74
C SER A 195 -12.17 16.61 -3.37
N TYR A 196 -13.49 16.50 -3.41
CA TYR A 196 -14.22 15.36 -3.95
C TYR A 196 -15.39 15.81 -4.80
N ASP A 197 -15.85 14.91 -5.67
CA ASP A 197 -17.04 15.12 -6.50
C ASP A 197 -16.99 16.46 -7.26
N ILE A 198 -15.78 16.82 -7.69
CA ILE A 198 -15.50 17.97 -8.55
C ILE A 198 -15.43 17.55 -10.01
N ASP A 199 -15.73 18.49 -10.91
CA ASP A 199 -15.60 18.25 -12.34
C ASP A 199 -14.10 18.18 -12.71
N ILE A 200 -13.59 16.95 -12.87
CA ILE A 200 -12.24 16.65 -13.37
C ILE A 200 -12.39 16.01 -14.74
N VAL A 201 -11.55 16.45 -15.69
CA VAL A 201 -11.43 15.85 -17.02
C VAL A 201 -9.95 15.59 -17.26
N ILE A 202 -9.58 14.32 -17.33
CA ILE A 202 -8.21 13.91 -17.62
C ILE A 202 -8.01 13.89 -19.13
N GLY A 203 -6.97 14.59 -19.60
CA GLY A 203 -6.54 14.57 -20.99
C GLY A 203 -5.34 13.66 -21.19
N VAL A 204 -5.23 13.05 -22.37
CA VAL A 204 -4.01 12.36 -22.80
C VAL A 204 -3.03 13.33 -23.46
N PRO A 205 -1.71 13.06 -23.42
CA PRO A 205 -0.73 13.84 -24.16
C PRO A 205 -1.00 13.83 -25.67
N ALA A 206 -0.55 14.87 -26.37
CA ALA A 206 -0.72 14.97 -27.82
C ALA A 206 0.05 13.85 -28.55
N PRO A 207 -0.51 13.22 -29.60
CA PRO A 207 0.13 12.05 -30.22
C PRO A 207 1.52 12.30 -30.82
N ASP A 208 1.81 13.54 -31.23
CA ASP A 208 3.09 13.94 -31.81
C ASP A 208 4.23 14.06 -30.79
N VAL A 209 3.90 14.02 -29.50
CA VAL A 209 4.87 14.04 -28.40
C VAL A 209 4.88 12.73 -27.60
N VAL A 210 4.26 11.65 -28.10
CA VAL A 210 4.21 10.35 -27.43
C VAL A 210 5.05 9.32 -28.19
N ILE A 211 5.90 8.61 -27.46
CA ILE A 211 6.58 7.40 -27.90
C ILE A 211 5.92 6.22 -27.20
N PHE A 212 5.25 5.35 -27.96
CA PHE A 212 4.73 4.10 -27.43
C PHE A 212 5.84 3.05 -27.37
N ILE A 213 6.02 2.45 -26.20
CA ILE A 213 6.82 1.24 -26.02
C ILE A 213 5.87 0.07 -26.08
N ASP A 214 6.05 -0.79 -27.08
CA ASP A 214 5.34 -2.06 -27.14
C ASP A 214 6.11 -3.07 -26.29
N SER A 215 5.55 -3.44 -25.14
CA SER A 215 6.11 -4.45 -24.25
C SER A 215 5.55 -5.86 -24.52
N GLY A 216 4.73 -6.05 -25.58
CA GLY A 216 4.06 -7.31 -25.90
C GLY A 216 4.34 -7.87 -27.29
N SER A 217 5.32 -8.79 -27.35
CA SER A 217 5.49 -9.88 -28.33
C SER A 217 5.40 -9.54 -29.83
N ASP A 218 6.55 -9.35 -30.46
CA ASP A 218 6.86 -9.88 -31.79
C ASP A 218 8.37 -10.19 -31.79
N SER A 219 8.71 -11.31 -31.16
CA SER A 219 9.94 -12.04 -31.47
C SER A 219 9.60 -13.53 -31.54
N ASP A 220 8.49 -13.83 -32.21
CA ASP A 220 8.35 -15.02 -33.03
C ASP A 220 8.85 -14.62 -34.43
N ASP A 221 10.13 -14.23 -34.54
CA ASP A 221 10.85 -14.43 -35.79
C ASP A 221 11.24 -15.91 -35.80
N ASP A 222 10.22 -16.71 -36.08
CA ASP A 222 10.32 -17.99 -36.76
C ASP A 222 10.96 -17.74 -38.13
N ASP A 223 12.28 -17.51 -38.15
CA ASP A 223 13.08 -17.75 -39.35
C ASP A 223 13.77 -19.10 -39.15
N ASP A 224 13.03 -20.11 -39.63
CA ASP A 224 13.53 -21.35 -40.21
C ASP A 224 14.97 -21.24 -40.72
N ASP A 225 15.85 -22.05 -40.15
CA ASP A 225 17.00 -22.71 -40.78
C ASP A 225 17.30 -23.91 -39.84
N ASP A 226 16.54 -25.02 -39.90
CA ASP A 226 16.78 -26.11 -40.86
C ASP A 226 18.18 -26.02 -41.47
N ASP A 227 19.16 -26.66 -40.83
CA ASP A 227 20.03 -27.64 -41.48
C ASP A 227 21.19 -28.11 -40.57
N ASP A 228 21.37 -29.43 -40.61
CA ASP A 228 22.64 -30.17 -40.52
C ASP A 228 23.19 -30.61 -39.15
N ASP A 229 22.82 -31.85 -38.84
CA ASP A 229 23.75 -33.00 -38.81
C ASP A 229 24.82 -33.10 -37.71
N ASP A 230 24.67 -34.23 -37.01
CA ASP A 230 25.71 -35.24 -36.77
C ASP A 230 26.62 -35.15 -35.54
N ASP A 231 26.87 -36.39 -35.09
CA ASP A 231 27.93 -36.91 -34.23
C ASP A 231 27.69 -36.81 -32.73
N ASP A 232 27.18 -37.88 -32.10
CA ASP A 232 27.88 -39.13 -31.74
C ASP A 232 28.92 -38.93 -30.62
N ASP A 233 29.09 -40.01 -29.88
CA ASP A 233 30.11 -40.30 -28.86
C ASP A 233 29.63 -40.06 -27.42
N ASP A 234 29.14 -41.12 -26.76
CA ASP A 234 29.93 -42.21 -26.15
C ASP A 234 30.07 -41.87 -24.66
N ASP A 235 29.30 -42.54 -23.81
CA ASP A 235 29.64 -43.82 -23.19
C ASP A 235 30.32 -43.58 -21.84
N ASP A 236 30.11 -44.57 -20.97
CA ASP A 236 30.87 -44.89 -19.79
C ASP A 236 30.67 -43.98 -18.57
N ASP A 237 30.56 -44.48 -17.35
CA ASP A 237 30.26 -45.78 -16.79
C ASP A 237 30.43 -45.54 -15.27
N ASP A 238 29.81 -46.42 -14.50
CA ASP A 238 30.34 -46.93 -13.25
C ASP A 238 30.44 -46.01 -12.01
N ASP A 239 29.60 -46.44 -11.06
CA ASP A 239 30.01 -46.98 -9.77
C ASP A 239 30.14 -46.02 -8.57
N ASP A 240 29.31 -46.38 -7.58
CA ASP A 240 29.67 -46.70 -6.21
C ASP A 240 30.51 -45.67 -5.45
N ASP A 241 29.92 -45.16 -4.36
CA ASP A 241 30.39 -45.59 -3.05
C ASP A 241 29.30 -45.32 -2.00
N ASP A 242 28.78 -46.43 -1.47
CA ASP A 242 28.36 -46.55 -0.08
C ASP A 242 29.48 -46.04 0.85
N ASP A 243 29.14 -45.32 1.91
CA ASP A 243 29.74 -45.53 3.25
C ASP A 243 29.07 -44.59 4.28
N ASP A 244 28.24 -45.23 5.11
CA ASP A 244 28.35 -45.31 6.57
C ASP A 244 28.21 -44.08 7.50
N ASP A 245 27.29 -44.28 8.46
CA ASP A 245 27.39 -44.08 9.91
C ASP A 245 27.46 -42.67 10.52
N ASP A 246 26.35 -42.20 11.11
CA ASP A 246 26.06 -42.26 12.57
C ASP A 246 24.69 -41.61 12.93
#